data_AF-A0A235IWT9-F1
#
_entry.id   AF-A0A235IWT9-F1
#
_cell.length_a   1.000
_cell.length_b   1.000
_cell.length_c   1.000
_cell.angle_alpha   90.00
_cell.angle_beta   90.00
_cell.angle_gamma   90.00
#
_symmetry.space_group_name_H-M   'P 1'
#
loop_
_entity.id
_entity.type
_entity.pdbx_description
1 polymer ?
#
loop_
_entity_poly.entity_id
_entity_poly.type
_entity_poly.pdbx_seq_one_letter_code
_entity_poly.pdbx_strand_id
1 'polypeptide(L)'
;METQAEVVAPTQDPLTSRDRRIIGEIIQVEPESVRTIWLEGGITVWVRFVNGSCLPFDRDWFAKRVAEVKATLPETPLERNERLSDELEEACVKFNLWHPQIDWLSFSTKLYRNNQLVGYIGCNLEGWYSRPRTYGMNRFASSASEAITFLGVRPAVAA
;
A
#
# COMPACT_ATOMS: atom_id res chain seq x y z
N MET A 1 1.19 -39.72 23.91
CA MET A 1 1.90 -38.51 24.38
C MET A 1 2.40 -37.81 23.13
N GLU A 2 1.60 -36.90 22.59
CA GLU A 2 1.99 -36.11 21.43
C GLU A 2 2.49 -34.76 21.96
N THR A 3 3.79 -34.57 21.88
CA THR A 3 4.47 -33.33 22.26
C THR A 3 4.10 -32.27 21.23
N GLN A 4 3.24 -31.34 21.63
CA GLN A 4 2.87 -30.17 20.83
C GLN A 4 4.12 -29.33 20.62
N ALA A 5 4.53 -29.17 19.36
CA ALA A 5 5.64 -28.31 18.98
C ALA A 5 5.30 -26.87 19.38
N GLU A 6 6.03 -26.36 20.37
CA GLU A 6 5.99 -24.96 20.75
C GLU A 6 6.58 -24.15 19.59
N VAL A 7 5.71 -23.46 18.85
CA VAL A 7 6.11 -22.50 17.82
C VAL A 7 6.80 -21.36 18.56
N VAL A 8 8.14 -21.37 18.54
CA VAL A 8 8.97 -20.29 19.07
C VAL A 8 8.54 -19.00 18.37
N ALA A 9 7.81 -18.14 19.09
CA ALA A 9 7.40 -16.84 18.59
C ALA A 9 8.66 -16.03 18.23
N PRO A 10 8.64 -15.26 17.13
CA PRO A 10 9.77 -14.42 16.77
C PRO A 10 10.11 -13.49 17.94
N THR A 11 11.38 -13.43 18.33
CA THR A 11 11.92 -12.54 19.38
C THR A 11 11.87 -11.07 18.98
N GLN A 12 11.43 -10.76 17.76
CA GLN A 12 11.18 -9.42 17.29
C GLN A 12 9.81 -8.96 17.75
N ASP A 13 9.79 -7.77 18.33
CA ASP A 13 8.57 -7.04 18.63
C ASP A 13 7.67 -6.99 17.38
N PRO A 14 6.45 -7.55 17.44
CA PRO A 14 5.59 -7.66 16.26
C PRO A 14 5.04 -6.29 15.82
N LEU A 15 5.18 -5.24 16.63
CA LEU A 15 4.69 -3.90 16.31
C LEU A 15 5.87 -2.92 16.15
N THR A 16 5.80 -2.10 15.11
CA THR A 16 6.69 -0.95 14.98
C THR A 16 6.24 0.19 15.90
N SER A 17 7.11 1.18 16.14
CA SER A 17 6.72 2.40 16.87
C SER A 17 5.59 3.16 16.18
N ARG A 18 5.49 3.08 14.85
CA ARG A 18 4.39 3.69 14.07
C ARG A 18 3.08 2.95 14.34
N ASP A 19 3.10 1.62 14.38
CA ASP A 19 1.90 0.82 14.67
C ASP A 19 1.36 1.14 16.07
N ARG A 20 2.26 1.19 17.06
CA ARG A 20 1.89 1.60 18.43
C ARG A 20 1.29 2.99 18.49
N ARG A 21 1.86 3.94 17.75
CA ARG A 21 1.32 5.30 17.67
C ARG A 21 -0.08 5.31 17.06
N ILE A 22 -0.29 4.58 15.97
CA ILE A 22 -1.60 4.45 15.33
C ILE A 22 -2.61 3.83 16.31
N ILE A 23 -2.27 2.71 16.94
CA ILE A 23 -3.16 2.02 17.89
C ILE A 23 -3.45 2.93 19.09
N GLY A 24 -2.42 3.59 19.64
CA GLY A 24 -2.52 4.53 20.75
C GLY A 24 -3.47 5.68 20.46
N GLU A 25 -3.42 6.23 19.24
CA GLU A 25 -4.35 7.26 18.77
C GLU A 25 -5.80 6.73 18.68
N ILE A 26 -6.00 5.52 18.13
CA ILE A 26 -7.35 4.95 17.95
C ILE A 26 -8.04 4.72 19.30
N ILE A 27 -7.32 4.18 20.28
CA ILE A 27 -7.89 3.77 21.58
C ILE A 27 -7.57 4.75 22.72
N GLN A 28 -6.95 5.88 22.40
CA GLN A 28 -6.64 7.00 23.31
C GLN A 28 -5.76 6.59 24.50
N VAL A 29 -4.60 5.99 24.22
CA VAL A 29 -3.61 5.53 25.20
C VAL A 29 -2.19 5.90 24.78
N GLU A 30 -1.25 5.84 25.72
CA GLU A 30 0.18 5.96 25.40
C GLU A 30 0.61 4.80 24.47
N PRO A 31 1.28 5.08 23.33
CA PRO A 31 1.74 4.05 22.39
C PRO A 31 2.54 2.93 23.06
N GLU A 32 3.42 3.28 23.99
CA GLU A 32 4.31 2.38 24.72
C GLU A 32 3.55 1.42 25.65
N SER A 33 2.30 1.73 25.99
CA SER A 33 1.43 0.82 26.76
C SER A 33 0.94 -0.37 25.94
N VAL A 34 1.02 -0.32 24.60
CA VAL A 34 0.56 -1.38 23.69
C VAL A 34 1.65 -2.42 23.49
N ARG A 35 1.34 -3.68 23.82
CA ARG A 35 2.27 -4.81 23.69
C ARG A 35 2.14 -5.52 22.35
N THR A 36 0.93 -5.88 21.94
CA THR A 36 0.67 -6.62 20.69
C THR A 36 -0.80 -6.55 20.31
N ILE A 37 -1.13 -6.97 19.09
CA ILE A 37 -2.51 -7.15 18.62
C ILE A 37 -2.65 -8.50 17.90
N TRP A 38 -3.84 -9.07 17.89
CA TRP A 38 -4.17 -10.24 17.07
C TRP A 38 -5.63 -10.22 16.62
N LEU A 39 -5.91 -10.97 15.57
CA LEU A 39 -7.26 -11.24 15.10
C LEU A 39 -7.75 -12.57 15.68
N GLU A 40 -8.95 -12.56 16.24
CA GLU A 40 -9.64 -13.76 16.70
C GLU A 40 -10.94 -13.94 15.91
N GLY A 41 -11.13 -15.15 15.38
CA GLY A 41 -12.33 -15.51 14.61
C GLY A 41 -12.54 -14.70 13.32
N GLY A 42 -11.57 -13.89 12.90
CA GLY A 42 -11.68 -13.01 11.73
C GLY A 42 -12.61 -11.80 11.90
N ILE A 43 -13.13 -11.58 13.11
CA ILE A 43 -14.15 -10.56 13.42
C ILE A 43 -13.69 -9.64 14.56
N THR A 44 -12.92 -10.15 15.52
CA THR A 44 -12.47 -9.38 16.68
C THR A 44 -10.98 -9.07 16.57
N VAL A 45 -10.62 -7.80 16.70
CA VAL A 45 -9.25 -7.36 16.93
C VAL A 45 -9.04 -7.23 18.44
N TRP A 46 -8.08 -7.97 18.97
CA TRP A 46 -7.67 -7.86 20.36
C TRP A 46 -6.39 -7.03 20.47
N VAL A 47 -6.37 -6.09 21.42
CA VAL A 47 -5.19 -5.30 21.78
C VAL A 47 -4.76 -5.67 23.19
N ARG A 48 -3.52 -6.14 23.36
CA ARG A 48 -2.94 -6.45 24.67
C ARG A 48 -1.98 -5.35 25.12
N PHE A 49 -2.11 -4.96 26.37
CA PHE A 49 -1.29 -3.94 27.01
C PHE A 49 -0.13 -4.55 27.80
N VAL A 50 0.88 -3.74 28.10
CA VAL A 50 2.05 -4.13 28.89
C VAL A 50 1.67 -4.55 30.31
N ASN A 51 0.63 -3.94 30.89
CA ASN A 51 0.06 -4.31 32.19
C ASN A 51 -0.68 -5.66 32.20
N GLY A 52 -0.82 -6.31 31.04
CA GLY A 52 -1.44 -7.62 30.88
C GLY A 52 -2.93 -7.59 30.54
N SER A 53 -3.60 -6.43 30.55
CA SER A 53 -5.00 -6.34 30.12
C SER A 53 -5.16 -6.48 28.61
N CYS A 54 -6.36 -6.84 28.17
CA CYS A 54 -6.73 -6.97 26.76
C CYS A 54 -8.05 -6.25 26.49
N LEU A 55 -8.16 -5.56 25.35
CA LEU A 55 -9.40 -4.94 24.88
C LEU A 55 -9.80 -5.50 23.51
N PRO A 56 -11.07 -5.90 23.34
CA PRO A 56 -11.60 -6.34 22.05
C PRO A 56 -12.19 -5.16 21.26
N PHE A 57 -12.08 -5.23 19.94
CA PHE A 57 -12.66 -4.28 18.99
C PHE A 57 -13.24 -5.02 17.79
N ASP A 58 -14.30 -4.48 17.20
CA ASP A 58 -14.80 -4.95 15.91
C ASP A 58 -13.75 -4.70 14.81
N ARG A 59 -13.52 -5.70 13.96
CA ARG A 59 -12.48 -5.65 12.92
C ARG A 59 -12.69 -4.52 11.92
N ASP A 60 -13.90 -4.36 11.40
CA ASP A 60 -14.16 -3.39 10.33
C ASP A 60 -14.13 -1.97 10.87
N TRP A 61 -14.65 -1.77 12.09
CA TRP A 61 -14.49 -0.53 12.84
C TRP A 61 -13.01 -0.20 13.07
N PHE A 62 -12.20 -1.15 13.54
CA PHE A 62 -10.79 -0.93 13.83
C PHE A 62 -10.01 -0.61 12.55
N ALA A 63 -10.26 -1.35 11.47
CA ALA A 63 -9.66 -1.10 10.15
C ALA A 63 -9.99 0.30 9.63
N LYS A 64 -11.24 0.74 9.77
CA LYS A 64 -11.65 2.10 9.40
C LYS A 64 -10.89 3.16 10.20
N ARG A 65 -10.74 2.98 11.53
CA ARG A 65 -9.98 3.91 12.37
C ARG A 65 -8.49 3.93 12.04
N VAL A 66 -7.89 2.78 11.72
CA VAL A 66 -6.50 2.71 11.23
C VAL A 66 -6.34 3.54 9.96
N ALA A 67 -7.26 3.43 9.00
CA ALA A 67 -7.21 4.23 7.76
C ALA A 67 -7.35 5.74 8.05
N GLU A 68 -8.29 6.13 8.92
CA GLU A 68 -8.49 7.53 9.33
C GLU A 68 -7.22 8.12 9.99
N VAL A 69 -6.57 7.39 10.90
CA VAL A 69 -5.33 7.85 11.54
C VAL A 69 -4.16 7.88 10.57
N LYS A 70 -4.02 6.86 9.70
CA LYS A 70 -2.95 6.86 8.68
C LYS A 70 -3.05 8.06 7.73
N ALA A 71 -4.27 8.52 7.41
CA ALA A 71 -4.48 9.69 6.56
C ALA A 71 -3.98 11.00 7.18
N THR A 72 -3.78 11.07 8.51
CA THR A 72 -3.22 12.26 9.18
C THR A 72 -1.71 12.19 9.36
N LEU A 73 -1.11 11.02 9.15
CA LEU A 73 0.32 10.80 9.28
C LEU A 73 1.01 10.95 7.91
N PRO A 74 2.30 11.33 7.89
CA PRO A 74 3.09 11.26 6.67
C PRO A 74 3.06 9.84 6.10
N GLU A 75 2.74 9.72 4.82
CA GLU A 75 2.71 8.47 4.06
C GLU A 75 4.09 7.80 4.10
N THR A 76 4.15 6.50 4.39
CA THR A 76 5.41 5.75 4.28
C THR A 76 5.73 5.44 2.82
N PRO A 77 7.00 5.14 2.48
CA PRO A 77 7.34 4.73 1.10
C PRO A 77 6.53 3.52 0.61
N LEU A 78 6.21 2.57 1.50
CA LEU A 78 5.39 1.41 1.16
C LEU A 78 3.95 1.84 0.85
N GLU A 79 3.31 2.59 1.75
CA GLU A 79 1.93 3.09 1.57
C GLU A 79 1.80 3.95 0.30
N ARG A 80 2.82 4.79 0.03
CA ARG A 80 2.91 5.56 -1.21
C ARG A 80 2.91 4.66 -2.42
N ASN A 81 3.78 3.65 -2.43
CA ASN A 81 3.91 2.78 -3.58
C ASN A 81 2.67 1.89 -3.77
N GLU A 82 2.02 1.42 -2.69
CA GLU A 82 0.74 0.71 -2.76
C GLU A 82 -0.33 1.58 -3.42
N ARG A 83 -0.53 2.81 -2.94
CA ARG A 83 -1.48 3.76 -3.52
C ARG A 83 -1.19 4.07 -5.00
N LEU A 84 0.08 4.28 -5.35
CA LEU A 84 0.46 4.51 -6.74
C LEU A 84 0.27 3.27 -7.61
N SER A 85 0.41 2.06 -7.04
CA SER A 85 0.15 0.80 -7.74
C SER A 85 -1.33 0.69 -8.08
N ASP A 86 -2.21 0.95 -7.11
CA ASP A 86 -3.66 0.95 -7.32
C ASP A 86 -4.06 1.96 -8.41
N GLU A 87 -3.51 3.19 -8.34
CA GLU A 87 -3.77 4.22 -9.36
C GLU A 87 -3.29 3.78 -10.75
N LEU A 88 -2.13 3.10 -10.84
CA LEU A 88 -1.62 2.57 -12.10
C LEU A 88 -2.49 1.43 -12.64
N GLU A 89 -2.95 0.54 -11.79
CA GLU A 89 -3.83 -0.58 -12.15
C GLU A 89 -5.16 -0.07 -12.72
N GLU A 90 -5.80 0.87 -12.03
CA GLU A 90 -7.02 1.53 -12.53
C GLU A 90 -6.81 2.20 -13.89
N ALA A 91 -5.68 2.89 -14.05
CA ALA A 91 -5.33 3.51 -15.32
C ALA A 91 -5.08 2.44 -16.40
N CYS A 92 -4.39 1.35 -16.09
CA CYS A 92 -4.15 0.27 -17.04
C CYS A 92 -5.46 -0.36 -17.51
N VAL A 93 -6.41 -0.61 -16.62
CA VAL A 93 -7.76 -1.08 -16.95
C VAL A 93 -8.45 -0.10 -17.90
N LYS A 94 -8.48 1.20 -17.56
CA LYS A 94 -9.12 2.26 -18.36
C LYS A 94 -8.54 2.36 -19.78
N PHE A 95 -7.24 2.17 -19.93
CA PHE A 95 -6.56 2.27 -21.22
C PHE A 95 -6.36 0.90 -21.89
N ASN A 96 -6.91 -0.20 -21.37
CA ASN A 96 -6.67 -1.56 -21.87
C ASN A 96 -5.16 -1.81 -22.10
N LEU A 97 -4.39 -1.59 -21.04
CA LEU A 97 -2.96 -1.82 -20.95
C LEU A 97 -2.69 -2.85 -19.86
N TRP A 98 -1.51 -3.45 -19.90
CA TRP A 98 -0.99 -4.25 -18.80
C TRP A 98 0.45 -3.86 -18.52
N HIS A 99 0.89 -4.06 -17.28
CA HIS A 99 2.28 -3.87 -16.87
C HIS A 99 2.83 -5.15 -16.24
N PRO A 100 4.13 -5.45 -16.39
CA PRO A 100 4.80 -6.49 -15.64
C PRO A 100 5.05 -6.02 -14.20
N GLN A 101 5.99 -6.65 -13.51
CA GLN A 101 6.41 -6.24 -12.17
C GLN A 101 6.84 -4.76 -12.14
N ILE A 102 6.42 -4.05 -11.09
CA ILE A 102 6.86 -2.70 -10.78
C ILE A 102 8.20 -2.79 -10.04
N ASP A 103 9.17 -1.99 -10.45
CA ASP A 103 10.36 -1.75 -9.63
C ASP A 103 9.97 -0.83 -8.46
N TRP A 104 9.82 -1.39 -7.27
CA TRP A 104 9.37 -0.67 -6.07
C TRP A 104 10.39 0.37 -5.56
N LEU A 105 11.68 0.26 -5.93
CA LEU A 105 12.69 1.24 -5.52
C LEU A 105 12.55 2.55 -6.30
N SER A 106 12.33 2.43 -7.61
CA SER A 106 12.18 3.60 -8.50
C SER A 106 10.73 3.96 -8.82
N PHE A 107 9.78 3.13 -8.37
CA PHE A 107 8.39 3.09 -8.78
C PHE A 107 8.23 3.27 -10.29
N SER A 108 8.73 2.31 -11.07
CA SER A 108 8.66 2.36 -12.53
C SER A 108 8.41 1.00 -13.17
N THR A 109 7.76 1.01 -14.33
CA THR A 109 7.48 -0.20 -15.11
C THR A 109 7.25 0.09 -16.59
N LYS A 110 7.08 -0.98 -17.37
CA LYS A 110 6.76 -0.95 -18.81
C LYS A 110 5.26 -1.11 -19.00
N LEU A 111 4.71 -0.43 -19.99
CA LEU A 111 3.32 -0.59 -20.39
C LEU A 111 3.24 -1.33 -21.71
N TYR A 112 2.33 -2.29 -21.78
CA TYR A 112 2.11 -3.13 -22.95
C TYR A 112 0.64 -3.14 -23.36
N ARG A 113 0.40 -3.27 -24.67
CA ARG A 113 -0.90 -3.54 -25.26
C ARG A 113 -0.73 -4.63 -26.31
N ASN A 114 -1.49 -5.72 -26.22
CA ASN A 114 -1.37 -6.86 -27.15
C ASN A 114 0.09 -7.32 -27.35
N ASN A 115 0.83 -7.43 -26.24
CA ASN A 115 2.27 -7.74 -26.18
C ASN A 115 3.22 -6.75 -26.88
N GLN A 116 2.72 -5.62 -27.38
CA GLN A 116 3.54 -4.55 -27.92
C GLN A 116 3.87 -3.54 -26.83
N LEU A 117 5.15 -3.17 -26.74
CA LEU A 117 5.60 -2.13 -25.82
C LEU A 117 5.02 -0.78 -26.24
N VAL A 118 4.26 -0.17 -25.34
CA VAL A 118 3.67 1.16 -25.53
C VAL A 118 4.61 2.24 -24.98
N GLY A 119 5.29 1.97 -23.88
CA GLY A 119 6.24 2.89 -23.28
C GLY A 119 6.58 2.51 -21.85
N TYR A 120 7.11 3.49 -21.13
CA TYR A 120 7.51 3.37 -19.73
C TYR A 120 6.73 4.39 -18.92
N ILE A 121 6.40 4.00 -17.69
CA ILE A 121 5.71 4.85 -16.72
C ILE A 121 6.39 4.71 -15.37
N GLY A 122 6.35 5.75 -14.56
CA GLY A 122 6.75 5.70 -13.16
C GLY A 122 6.31 6.92 -12.39
N CYS A 123 6.69 7.00 -11.11
CA CYS A 123 6.40 8.14 -10.26
C CYS A 123 7.57 8.45 -9.32
N ASN A 124 8.09 9.67 -9.42
CA ASN A 124 9.15 10.17 -8.54
C ASN A 124 8.63 11.35 -7.67
N LEU A 125 9.53 12.15 -7.11
CA LEU A 125 9.18 13.33 -6.30
C LEU A 125 8.52 14.46 -7.11
N GLU A 126 8.74 14.52 -8.42
CA GLU A 126 8.14 15.50 -9.32
C GLU A 126 6.73 15.09 -9.79
N GLY A 127 6.34 13.84 -9.54
CA GLY A 127 5.03 13.29 -9.86
C GLY A 127 5.11 12.08 -10.79
N TRP A 128 3.98 11.78 -11.43
CA TRP A 128 3.90 10.75 -12.45
C TRP A 128 4.71 11.17 -13.67
N TYR A 129 5.35 10.23 -14.33
CA TYR A 129 6.01 10.48 -15.60
C TYR A 129 5.85 9.32 -16.56
N SER A 130 5.91 9.64 -17.85
CA SER A 130 6.02 8.64 -18.90
C SER A 130 7.07 9.00 -19.94
N ARG A 131 7.57 7.97 -20.61
CA ARG A 131 8.48 8.12 -21.76
C ARG A 131 8.23 7.00 -22.77
N PRO A 132 8.19 7.30 -24.08
CA PRO A 132 7.94 6.29 -25.11
C PRO A 132 9.15 5.36 -25.33
N ARG A 133 10.35 5.77 -24.92
CA ARG A 133 11.61 5.02 -25.09
C ARG A 133 12.41 5.01 -23.79
N THR A 134 13.24 3.99 -23.60
CA THR A 134 14.07 3.80 -22.40
C THR A 134 14.94 5.02 -22.06
N TYR A 135 15.49 5.68 -23.08
CA TYR A 135 16.33 6.88 -22.94
C TYR A 135 15.62 8.15 -23.43
N GLY A 136 14.28 8.14 -23.47
CA GLY A 136 13.49 9.32 -23.83
C GLY A 136 13.38 10.30 -22.67
N MET A 137 13.07 11.56 -22.99
CA MET A 137 12.72 12.57 -21.98
C MET A 137 11.45 12.19 -21.24
N ASN A 138 11.46 12.38 -19.92
CA ASN A 138 10.29 12.19 -19.07
C ASN A 138 9.27 13.30 -19.34
N ARG A 139 8.00 12.91 -19.49
CA ARG A 139 6.86 13.83 -19.52
C ARG A 139 6.11 13.68 -18.21
N PHE A 140 6.13 14.74 -17.40
CA PHE A 140 5.52 14.73 -16.07
C PHE A 140 4.05 15.05 -16.10
N ALA A 141 3.28 14.38 -15.25
CA ALA A 141 1.84 14.42 -15.15
C ALA A 141 1.40 14.43 -13.69
N SER A 142 0.17 14.89 -13.45
CA SER A 142 -0.46 14.89 -12.15
C SER A 142 -1.04 13.53 -11.74
N SER A 143 -1.27 12.64 -12.71
CA SER A 143 -1.86 11.31 -12.50
C SER A 143 -1.31 10.25 -13.47
N ALA A 144 -1.48 8.97 -13.13
CA ALA A 144 -1.12 7.85 -13.99
C ALA A 144 -1.86 7.90 -15.33
N SER A 145 -3.16 8.25 -15.32
CA SER A 145 -3.97 8.37 -16.53
C SER A 145 -3.44 9.44 -17.50
N GLU A 146 -3.06 10.60 -16.97
CA GLU A 146 -2.47 11.68 -17.77
C GLU A 146 -1.08 11.28 -18.31
N ALA A 147 -0.26 10.62 -17.50
CA ALA A 147 1.03 10.08 -17.93
C ALA A 147 0.87 9.08 -19.09
N ILE A 148 -0.12 8.18 -19.03
CA ILE A 148 -0.42 7.24 -20.12
C ILE A 148 -0.86 7.98 -21.40
N THR A 149 -1.65 9.04 -21.25
CA THR A 149 -2.11 9.85 -22.39
C THR A 149 -0.92 10.47 -23.15
N PHE A 150 0.16 10.87 -22.45
CA PHE A 150 1.38 11.37 -23.09
C PHE A 150 2.15 10.34 -23.93
N LEU A 151 1.84 9.05 -23.79
CA LEU A 151 2.35 8.00 -24.68
C LEU A 151 1.55 7.92 -26.00
N GLY A 152 0.56 8.81 -26.19
CA GLY A 152 -0.30 8.82 -27.39
C GLY A 152 -1.43 7.79 -27.33
N VAL A 153 -1.69 7.24 -26.15
CA VAL A 153 -2.69 6.20 -25.93
C VAL A 153 -4.04 6.84 -25.62
N ARG A 154 -5.09 6.36 -26.28
CA ARG A 154 -6.48 6.76 -25.98
C ARG A 154 -7.15 5.73 -25.06
N PRO A 155 -8.08 6.16 -24.19
CA PRO A 155 -8.89 5.26 -23.39
C PRO A 155 -9.59 4.22 -24.27
N ALA A 156 -9.83 3.02 -23.75
CA ALA A 156 -10.67 2.06 -24.44
C ALA A 156 -12.10 2.64 -24.50
N VAL A 157 -12.64 2.80 -25.71
CA VAL A 157 -14.05 3.18 -25.88
C VAL A 157 -14.86 1.97 -25.41
N ALA A 158 -15.75 2.17 -24.42
CA ALA A 158 -16.71 1.15 -24.05
C ALA A 158 -17.55 0.80 -25.30
N ALA A 159 -17.44 -0.44 -25.76
CA ALA A 159 -18.24 -0.97 -26.86
C ALA A 159 -19.65 -1.31 -26.38
#